data_AF-A0AAJ1U5Y3-F1
#
_entry.id   AF-A0AAJ1U5Y3-F1
#
_cell.length_a   1.000
_cell.length_b   1.000
_cell.length_c   1.000
_cell.angle_alpha   90.00
_cell.angle_beta   90.00
_cell.angle_gamma   90.00
#
_symmetry.space_group_name_H-M   'P 1'
#
loop_
_entity.id
_entity.type
_entity.pdbx_description
1 polymer ?
#
loop_
_entity_poly.entity_id
_entity_poly.type
_entity_poly.pdbx_seq_one_letter_code
_entity_poly.pdbx_strand_id
1 'polypeptide(L)'
;MSDAGSRDESGRPAAAPDLERAAFEQIQQRVAAVALRSAAASGFALAGAGAIRAHGVTDRPTQDVDLFTTQTDPAAFSAAVDEVVAGLGNEGFQVAALRRLDGFARLQVLAPPTPATTEEHRPGGPEDPSGLVVEVDLGIDWRAHPPVTLDVGPVLALEDAVANKVLALYSRGEVRDYLDVDAIRQTGRFNDDELLTAAAERDPGFEPLMFGRQLRGVERAEPAAVEPYGLDADDLAAVQARLTLWSAQIDPAGASAAHLRAAAHDELQQARSTAARLDAANTSAARVESEAQLPRVDEPRRATLERGSKRRPLSS
;
A
#
# COMPACT_ATOMS: atom_id res chain seq x y z
N MET A 1 -9.36 48.20 4.69
CA MET A 1 -8.81 47.77 5.99
C MET A 1 -7.77 46.72 5.69
N SER A 2 -6.56 46.94 6.19
CA SER A 2 -5.31 46.37 5.73
C SER A 2 -5.25 44.85 5.90
N ASP A 3 -4.93 44.16 4.82
CA ASP A 3 -4.62 42.74 4.76
C ASP A 3 -3.31 42.46 5.51
N ALA A 4 -3.40 41.75 6.63
CA ALA A 4 -2.24 41.36 7.42
C ALA A 4 -1.80 39.98 6.94
N GLY A 5 -0.98 39.97 5.89
CA GLY A 5 -0.36 38.74 5.37
C GLY A 5 0.36 37.96 6.47
N SER A 6 0.12 36.65 6.49
CA SER A 6 0.74 35.67 7.39
C SER A 6 2.27 35.81 7.43
N ARG A 7 2.85 35.93 8.63
CA ARG A 7 4.30 36.02 8.88
C ARG A 7 4.73 34.84 9.73
N ASP A 8 5.96 34.37 9.54
CA ASP A 8 6.57 33.35 10.40
C ASP A 8 6.92 33.90 11.80
N GLU A 9 7.37 33.04 12.72
CA GLU A 9 7.79 33.43 14.08
C GLU A 9 8.95 34.44 14.11
N SER A 10 9.64 34.65 12.98
CA SER A 10 10.72 35.63 12.80
C SER A 10 10.26 36.96 12.17
N GLY A 11 8.98 37.09 11.84
CA GLY A 11 8.39 38.28 11.23
C GLY A 11 8.69 38.44 9.74
N ARG A 12 9.21 37.41 9.06
CA ARG A 12 9.40 37.39 7.60
C ARG A 12 8.13 36.89 6.90
N PRO A 13 7.85 37.34 5.68
CA PRO A 13 6.81 36.73 4.87
C PRO A 13 7.18 35.26 4.63
N ALA A 14 6.24 34.35 4.91
CA ALA A 14 6.42 32.94 4.62
C ALA A 14 6.72 32.74 3.13
N ALA A 15 7.59 31.79 2.78
CA ALA A 15 7.89 31.52 1.38
C ALA A 15 6.62 30.99 0.67
N ALA A 16 6.49 31.27 -0.63
CA ALA A 16 5.36 30.79 -1.44
C ALA A 16 5.04 29.28 -1.26
N PRO A 17 6.03 28.36 -1.22
CA PRO A 17 5.78 26.94 -0.98
C PRO A 17 5.17 26.64 0.40
N ASP A 18 5.55 27.41 1.42
CA ASP A 18 5.05 27.22 2.80
C ASP A 18 3.59 27.67 2.93
N LEU A 19 3.23 28.75 2.21
CA LEU A 19 1.85 29.24 2.17
C LEU A 19 0.92 28.28 1.43
N GLU A 20 1.36 27.73 0.30
CA GLU A 20 0.59 26.73 -0.46
C GLU A 20 0.37 25.45 0.36
N ARG A 21 1.41 24.99 1.05
CA ARG A 21 1.33 23.85 1.96
C ARG A 21 0.37 24.11 3.12
N ALA A 22 0.49 25.26 3.78
CA ALA A 22 -0.40 25.63 4.88
C ALA A 22 -1.87 25.74 4.42
N ALA A 23 -2.12 26.26 3.21
CA ALA A 23 -3.46 26.31 2.63
C ALA A 23 -4.01 24.92 2.35
N PHE A 24 -3.19 24.01 1.82
CA PHE A 24 -3.58 22.62 1.59
C PHE A 24 -3.91 21.90 2.90
N GLU A 25 -3.07 22.05 3.93
CA GLU A 25 -3.29 21.47 5.26
C GLU A 25 -4.61 21.96 5.89
N GLN A 26 -4.91 23.25 5.79
CA GLN A 26 -6.17 23.82 6.28
C GLN A 26 -7.39 23.24 5.56
N ILE A 27 -7.31 23.09 4.24
CA ILE A 27 -8.40 22.50 3.45
C ILE A 27 -8.56 21.02 3.80
N GLN A 28 -7.46 20.27 3.92
CA GLN A 28 -7.49 18.88 4.31
C GLN A 28 -8.15 18.69 5.70
N GLN A 29 -7.80 19.53 6.68
CA GLN A 29 -8.42 19.51 7.99
C GLN A 29 -9.91 19.84 7.92
N ARG A 30 -10.30 20.83 7.11
CA ARG A 30 -11.72 21.18 6.91
C ARG A 30 -12.50 20.04 6.25
N VAL A 31 -11.95 19.40 5.21
CA VAL A 31 -12.56 18.24 4.54
C VAL A 31 -12.75 17.09 5.53
N ALA A 32 -11.72 16.74 6.30
CA ALA A 32 -11.81 15.69 7.31
C ALA A 32 -12.89 16.01 8.36
N ALA A 33 -12.91 17.23 8.89
CA ALA A 33 -13.86 17.63 9.91
C ALA A 33 -15.32 17.64 9.40
N VAL A 34 -15.55 18.08 8.17
CA VAL A 34 -16.89 18.02 7.55
C VAL A 34 -17.32 16.58 7.33
N ALA A 35 -16.46 15.73 6.79
CA ALA A 35 -16.77 14.33 6.55
C ALA A 35 -17.09 13.59 7.85
N LEU A 36 -16.27 13.75 8.89
CA LEU A 36 -16.50 13.16 10.22
C LEU A 36 -17.82 13.61 10.85
N ARG A 37 -18.17 14.90 10.73
CA ARG A 37 -19.46 15.41 11.24
C ARG A 37 -20.66 14.87 10.45
N SER A 38 -20.50 14.74 9.14
CA SER A 38 -21.59 14.33 8.24
C SER A 38 -22.03 12.90 8.50
N ALA A 39 -21.07 12.00 8.78
CA ALA A 39 -21.32 10.60 9.09
C ALA A 39 -21.06 10.26 10.57
N ALA A 40 -21.38 11.17 11.49
CA ALA A 40 -21.08 11.03 12.92
C ALA A 40 -21.73 9.80 13.56
N ALA A 41 -22.92 9.39 13.07
CA ALA A 41 -23.62 8.19 13.55
C ALA A 41 -22.98 6.88 13.07
N SER A 42 -22.13 6.95 12.05
CA SER A 42 -21.55 5.80 11.35
C SER A 42 -20.18 5.39 11.90
N GLY A 43 -19.71 6.03 12.97
CA GLY A 43 -18.54 5.58 13.73
C GLY A 43 -17.18 5.81 13.07
N PHE A 44 -17.13 6.64 12.02
CA PHE A 44 -15.88 7.03 11.36
C PHE A 44 -14.95 7.77 12.31
N ALA A 45 -13.65 7.51 12.16
CA ALA A 45 -12.57 8.23 12.82
C ALA A 45 -11.44 8.49 11.83
N LEU A 46 -10.74 9.61 12.01
CA LEU A 46 -9.52 9.91 11.26
C LEU A 46 -8.47 8.85 11.56
N ALA A 47 -7.88 8.29 10.51
CA ALA A 47 -6.91 7.21 10.53
C ALA A 47 -5.63 7.62 9.79
N GLY A 48 -4.81 6.63 9.43
CA GLY A 48 -3.64 6.81 8.59
C GLY A 48 -2.63 7.82 9.15
N ALA A 49 -1.98 8.57 8.26
CA ALA A 49 -0.99 9.57 8.68
C ALA A 49 -1.62 10.79 9.35
N GLY A 50 -2.86 11.13 8.98
CA GLY A 50 -3.62 12.22 9.62
C GLY A 50 -3.85 11.98 11.10
N ALA A 51 -4.09 10.73 11.52
CA ALA A 51 -4.28 10.38 12.93
C ALA A 51 -3.03 10.62 13.78
N ILE A 52 -1.86 10.09 13.36
CA ILE A 52 -0.62 10.27 14.13
C ILE A 52 -0.17 11.75 14.14
N ARG A 53 -0.44 12.51 13.08
CA ARG A 53 -0.22 13.97 13.06
C ARG A 53 -1.13 14.67 14.06
N ALA A 54 -2.41 14.33 14.11
CA ALA A 54 -3.34 14.90 15.09
C ALA A 54 -2.93 14.63 16.55
N HIS A 55 -2.24 13.51 16.81
CA HIS A 55 -1.63 13.18 18.11
C HIS A 55 -0.26 13.84 18.37
N GLY A 56 0.22 14.68 17.45
CA GLY A 56 1.50 15.37 17.55
C GLY A 56 2.71 14.45 17.46
N VAL A 57 2.61 13.36 16.68
CA VAL A 57 3.72 12.42 16.44
C VAL A 57 4.62 12.87 15.29
N THR A 58 4.04 13.52 14.27
CA THR A 58 4.77 13.98 13.09
C THR A 58 4.15 15.26 12.56
N ASP A 59 4.98 16.15 12.02
CA ASP A 59 4.57 17.37 11.33
C ASP A 59 4.68 17.24 9.80
N ARG A 60 4.96 16.04 9.29
CA ARG A 60 5.11 15.83 7.86
C ARG A 60 3.78 16.09 7.13
N PRO A 61 3.82 16.61 5.90
CA PRO A 61 2.65 16.69 5.04
C PRO A 61 2.00 15.31 4.83
N THR A 62 0.68 15.28 4.77
CA THR A 62 -0.10 14.09 4.37
C THR A 62 -0.84 14.40 3.08
N GLN A 63 -0.92 13.42 2.19
CA GLN A 63 -1.52 13.61 0.86
C GLN A 63 -3.03 13.35 0.87
N ASP A 64 -3.45 12.46 1.75
CA ASP A 64 -4.76 11.82 1.81
C ASP A 64 -5.43 12.04 3.19
N VAL A 65 -6.76 11.94 3.20
CA VAL A 65 -7.58 11.84 4.42
C VAL A 65 -8.13 10.43 4.51
N ASP A 66 -7.69 9.67 5.51
CA ASP A 66 -8.20 8.32 5.78
C ASP A 66 -9.27 8.38 6.88
N LEU A 67 -10.49 7.91 6.60
CA LEU A 67 -11.59 7.83 7.56
C LEU A 67 -12.07 6.38 7.69
N PHE A 68 -11.82 5.74 8.83
CA PHE A 68 -12.20 4.34 9.03
C PHE A 68 -13.30 4.16 10.07
N THR A 69 -14.19 3.20 9.79
CA THR A 69 -15.28 2.78 10.67
C THR A 69 -15.19 1.30 10.99
N THR A 70 -15.76 0.90 12.13
CA THR A 70 -15.97 -0.51 12.50
C THR A 70 -17.33 -1.04 12.05
N GLN A 71 -18.17 -0.23 11.39
CA GLN A 71 -19.44 -0.66 10.82
C GLN A 71 -19.19 -1.57 9.61
N THR A 72 -19.62 -2.83 9.70
CA THR A 72 -19.36 -3.86 8.67
C THR A 72 -20.50 -4.06 7.67
N ASP A 73 -21.69 -3.48 7.90
CA ASP A 73 -22.83 -3.60 6.99
C ASP A 73 -22.61 -2.76 5.71
N PRO A 74 -22.56 -3.37 4.50
CA PRO A 74 -22.33 -2.65 3.26
C PRO A 74 -23.37 -1.57 2.94
N ALA A 75 -24.63 -1.80 3.31
CA ALA A 75 -25.70 -0.83 3.07
C ALA A 75 -25.54 0.40 3.97
N ALA A 76 -25.28 0.20 5.27
CA ALA A 76 -24.96 1.27 6.20
C ALA A 76 -23.68 2.02 5.80
N PHE A 77 -22.63 1.31 5.35
CA PHE A 77 -21.40 1.93 4.86
C PHE A 77 -21.67 2.82 3.64
N SER A 78 -22.40 2.31 2.63
CA SER A 78 -22.75 3.10 1.45
C SER A 78 -23.58 4.35 1.80
N ALA A 79 -24.55 4.22 2.70
CA ALA A 79 -25.36 5.35 3.14
C ALA A 79 -24.49 6.41 3.84
N ALA A 80 -23.53 6.00 4.66
CA ALA A 80 -22.61 6.91 5.33
C ALA A 80 -21.66 7.63 4.35
N VAL A 81 -21.22 6.96 3.28
CA VAL A 81 -20.47 7.61 2.21
C VAL A 81 -21.34 8.67 1.50
N ASP A 82 -22.63 8.40 1.29
CA ASP A 82 -23.56 9.38 0.70
C ASP A 82 -23.77 10.60 1.62
N GLU A 83 -23.85 10.39 2.94
CA GLU A 83 -23.89 11.47 3.93
C GLU A 83 -22.62 12.35 3.86
N VAL A 84 -21.44 11.74 3.75
CA VAL A 84 -20.16 12.47 3.59
C VAL A 84 -20.16 13.31 2.30
N VAL A 85 -20.57 12.72 1.18
CA VAL A 85 -20.65 13.43 -0.11
C VAL A 85 -21.62 14.62 -0.03
N ALA A 86 -22.80 14.41 0.54
CA ALA A 86 -23.79 15.47 0.70
C ALA A 86 -23.30 16.58 1.63
N GLY A 87 -22.68 16.23 2.76
CA GLY A 87 -22.15 17.19 3.73
C GLY A 87 -21.01 18.04 3.18
N LEU A 88 -20.07 17.43 2.45
CA LEU A 88 -19.03 18.16 1.73
C LEU A 88 -19.62 19.07 0.64
N GLY A 89 -20.63 18.60 -0.11
CA GLY A 89 -21.34 19.40 -1.10
C GLY A 89 -22.02 20.63 -0.50
N ASN A 90 -22.66 20.49 0.66
CA ASN A 90 -23.30 21.60 1.39
C ASN A 90 -22.31 22.68 1.85
N GLU A 91 -21.04 22.32 2.02
CA GLU A 91 -19.94 23.22 2.40
C GLU A 91 -19.24 23.86 1.17
N GLY A 92 -19.75 23.58 -0.03
CA GLY A 92 -19.27 24.14 -1.30
C GLY A 92 -18.14 23.35 -1.97
N PHE A 93 -17.79 22.17 -1.46
CA PHE A 93 -16.83 21.28 -2.12
C PHE A 93 -17.49 20.56 -3.29
N GLN A 94 -16.73 20.37 -4.38
CA GLN A 94 -17.15 19.44 -5.44
C GLN A 94 -16.57 18.06 -5.13
N VAL A 95 -17.42 17.03 -5.13
CA VAL A 95 -17.02 15.68 -4.73
C VAL A 95 -17.29 14.70 -5.86
N ALA A 96 -16.26 13.95 -6.25
CA ALA A 96 -16.36 12.85 -7.19
C ALA A 96 -16.00 11.54 -6.50
N ALA A 97 -16.86 10.53 -6.56
CA ALA A 97 -16.53 9.19 -6.09
C ALA A 97 -15.70 8.48 -7.18
N LEU A 98 -14.41 8.33 -6.95
CA LEU A 98 -13.49 7.62 -7.86
C LEU A 98 -13.66 6.10 -7.77
N ARG A 99 -14.00 5.60 -6.58
CA ARG A 99 -14.23 4.17 -6.34
C ARG A 99 -15.27 3.97 -5.25
N ARG A 100 -16.13 2.96 -5.42
CA ARG A 100 -17.07 2.47 -4.40
C ARG A 100 -17.15 0.95 -4.42
N LEU A 101 -16.98 0.35 -3.24
CA LEU A 101 -17.06 -1.07 -2.95
C LEU A 101 -17.76 -1.24 -1.59
N ASP A 102 -18.15 -2.47 -1.25
CA ASP A 102 -18.95 -2.80 -0.06
C ASP A 102 -18.35 -2.39 1.29
N GLY A 103 -17.05 -2.07 1.35
CA GLY A 103 -16.38 -1.59 2.56
C GLY A 103 -15.27 -0.59 2.32
N PHE A 104 -15.26 0.02 1.13
CA PHE A 104 -14.25 1.00 0.76
C PHE A 104 -14.80 1.98 -0.28
N ALA A 105 -14.54 3.27 -0.08
CA ALA A 105 -14.80 4.30 -1.07
C ALA A 105 -13.61 5.26 -1.15
N ARG A 106 -13.27 5.69 -2.37
CA ARG A 106 -12.32 6.76 -2.61
C ARG A 106 -13.05 7.94 -3.22
N LEU A 107 -12.95 9.09 -2.59
CA LEU A 107 -13.51 10.35 -3.05
C LEU A 107 -12.37 11.29 -3.46
N GLN A 108 -12.60 12.07 -4.50
CA GLN A 108 -11.83 13.24 -4.85
C GLN A 108 -12.65 14.47 -4.48
N VAL A 109 -12.08 15.34 -3.63
CA VAL A 109 -12.74 16.53 -3.10
C VAL A 109 -12.01 17.75 -3.60
N LEU A 110 -12.65 18.52 -4.48
CA LEU A 110 -12.14 19.77 -5.01
C LEU A 110 -12.65 20.94 -4.18
N ALA A 111 -11.72 21.70 -3.61
CA ALA A 111 -12.02 22.91 -2.87
C ALA A 111 -12.42 24.05 -3.80
N PRO A 112 -13.43 24.85 -3.43
CA PRO A 112 -13.78 26.05 -4.19
C PRO A 112 -12.62 27.06 -4.12
N PRO A 113 -12.40 27.85 -5.18
CA PRO A 113 -11.40 28.91 -5.14
C PRO A 113 -11.75 29.93 -4.06
N THR A 114 -10.78 30.25 -3.22
CA THR A 114 -10.84 31.31 -2.21
C THR A 114 -10.03 32.54 -2.64
N PRO A 115 -10.27 33.74 -2.07
CA PRO A 115 -9.45 34.93 -2.32
C PRO A 115 -7.98 34.78 -1.90
N ALA A 116 -7.63 33.78 -1.09
CA ALA A 116 -6.24 33.45 -0.76
C ALA A 116 -5.57 32.57 -1.84
N THR A 117 -6.37 31.94 -2.71
CA THR A 117 -5.92 31.11 -3.84
C THR A 117 -6.02 31.83 -5.19
N THR A 118 -6.24 33.14 -5.20
CA THR A 118 -6.34 33.93 -6.45
C THR A 118 -4.98 34.26 -7.05
N GLU A 119 -4.86 33.82 -8.31
CA GLU A 119 -3.95 34.18 -9.40
C GLU A 119 -2.43 33.98 -9.24
N GLU A 120 -1.80 34.27 -8.10
CA GLU A 120 -0.33 34.30 -8.02
C GLU A 120 0.31 33.02 -7.43
N HIS A 121 -0.47 32.18 -6.72
CA HIS A 121 0.01 31.00 -5.97
C HIS A 121 -0.85 29.75 -6.20
N ARG A 122 -1.37 29.57 -7.43
CA ARG A 122 -2.13 28.38 -7.77
C ARG A 122 -1.19 27.27 -8.23
N PRO A 123 -1.23 26.05 -7.65
CA PRO A 123 -0.58 24.90 -8.26
C PRO A 123 -1.16 24.67 -9.66
N GLY A 124 -0.31 24.61 -10.68
CA GLY A 124 -0.72 24.54 -12.09
C GLY A 124 -0.76 25.89 -12.83
N GLY A 125 -0.54 27.01 -12.13
CA GLY A 125 -0.47 28.35 -12.72
C GLY A 125 -1.83 29.03 -12.89
N PRO A 126 -1.86 30.28 -13.40
CA PRO A 126 -3.07 31.08 -13.53
C PRO A 126 -4.13 30.48 -14.46
N GLU A 127 -3.75 29.50 -15.30
CA GLU A 127 -4.63 28.80 -16.25
C GLU A 127 -5.19 27.46 -15.73
N ASP A 128 -4.76 26.94 -14.58
CA ASP A 128 -5.34 25.71 -14.01
C ASP A 128 -6.64 26.05 -13.25
N PRO A 129 -7.83 25.64 -13.73
CA PRO A 129 -9.09 25.91 -13.04
C PRO A 129 -9.33 24.97 -11.86
N SER A 130 -8.47 23.97 -11.65
CA SER A 130 -8.59 23.03 -10.54
C SER A 130 -8.08 23.69 -9.27
N GLY A 131 -8.99 24.05 -8.36
CA GLY A 131 -8.65 24.36 -6.97
C GLY A 131 -7.90 23.20 -6.29
N LEU A 132 -7.61 23.36 -4.99
CA LEU A 132 -6.90 22.33 -4.23
C LEU A 132 -7.72 21.03 -4.15
N VAL A 133 -7.09 19.90 -4.48
CA VAL A 133 -7.72 18.57 -4.54
C VAL A 133 -7.27 17.72 -3.36
N VAL A 134 -8.22 17.21 -2.57
CA VAL A 134 -7.98 16.30 -1.46
C VAL A 134 -8.56 14.94 -1.79
N GLU A 135 -7.74 13.88 -1.72
CA GLU A 135 -8.25 12.51 -1.77
C GLU A 135 -8.73 12.09 -0.36
N VAL A 136 -9.92 11.50 -0.30
CA VAL A 136 -10.52 10.97 0.93
C VAL A 136 -10.81 9.50 0.73
N ASP A 137 -10.14 8.67 1.53
CA ASP A 137 -10.38 7.23 1.60
C ASP A 137 -11.27 6.93 2.79
N LEU A 138 -12.41 6.31 2.52
CA LEU A 138 -13.31 5.76 3.53
C LEU A 138 -13.20 4.25 3.51
N GLY A 139 -13.06 3.65 4.68
CA GLY A 139 -12.82 2.21 4.78
C GLY A 139 -13.42 1.59 6.04
N ILE A 140 -13.58 0.28 5.98
CA ILE A 140 -13.91 -0.53 7.16
C ILE A 140 -12.59 -1.08 7.71
N ASP A 141 -12.31 -0.78 8.97
CA ASP A 141 -11.13 -1.29 9.65
C ASP A 141 -11.43 -1.53 11.12
N TRP A 142 -10.86 -2.61 11.68
CA TRP A 142 -10.99 -2.92 13.10
C TRP A 142 -10.21 -1.90 13.94
N ARG A 143 -10.57 -1.72 15.21
CA ARG A 143 -9.79 -0.94 16.19
C ARG A 143 -10.04 -1.49 17.59
N ALA A 144 -9.02 -1.47 18.43
CA ALA A 144 -9.10 -1.98 19.79
C ALA A 144 -9.78 -0.97 20.73
N HIS A 145 -9.53 0.32 20.51
CA HIS A 145 -9.95 1.39 21.41
C HIS A 145 -11.01 2.29 20.77
N PRO A 146 -11.87 2.93 21.59
CA PRO A 146 -12.75 3.98 21.10
C PRO A 146 -11.93 5.17 20.57
N PRO A 147 -12.43 5.88 19.53
CA PRO A 147 -11.78 7.10 19.04
C PRO A 147 -11.65 8.18 20.11
N VAL A 148 -10.58 8.97 20.01
CA VAL A 148 -10.35 10.17 20.82
C VAL A 148 -10.88 11.38 20.06
N THR A 149 -11.63 12.26 20.72
CA THR A 149 -12.08 13.51 20.10
C THR A 149 -10.97 14.57 20.18
N LEU A 150 -10.46 14.98 19.02
CA LEU A 150 -9.51 16.08 18.85
C LEU A 150 -10.16 17.20 18.02
N ASP A 151 -9.42 18.28 17.72
CA ASP A 151 -9.96 19.46 17.02
C ASP A 151 -10.62 19.16 15.67
N VAL A 152 -10.13 18.14 14.96
CA VAL A 152 -10.68 17.69 13.67
C VAL A 152 -11.93 16.81 13.82
N GLY A 153 -12.21 16.31 15.02
CA GLY A 153 -13.28 15.35 15.31
C GLY A 153 -12.76 14.03 15.90
N PRO A 154 -13.49 12.92 15.74
CA PRO A 154 -13.04 11.60 16.16
C PRO A 154 -11.76 11.18 15.41
N VAL A 155 -10.73 10.80 16.15
CA VAL A 155 -9.44 10.30 15.64
C VAL A 155 -9.18 8.93 16.27
N LEU A 156 -8.59 8.00 15.52
CA LEU A 156 -8.15 6.72 16.11
C LEU A 156 -7.34 6.97 17.39
N ALA A 157 -7.50 6.11 18.39
CA ALA A 157 -6.64 6.12 19.56
C ALA A 157 -5.17 6.01 19.11
N LEU A 158 -4.26 6.63 19.86
CA LEU A 158 -2.86 6.71 19.45
C LEU A 158 -2.26 5.30 19.28
N GLU A 159 -2.62 4.38 20.16
CA GLU A 159 -2.20 2.98 20.15
C GLU A 159 -2.64 2.26 18.85
N ASP A 160 -3.91 2.43 18.46
CA ASP A 160 -4.43 1.84 17.21
C ASP A 160 -3.78 2.48 15.97
N ALA A 161 -3.57 3.80 15.99
CA ALA A 161 -2.92 4.52 14.90
C ALA A 161 -1.45 4.09 14.72
N VAL A 162 -0.73 3.91 15.83
CA VAL A 162 0.65 3.43 15.85
C VAL A 162 0.76 2.00 15.33
N ALA A 163 -0.11 1.08 15.81
CA ALA A 163 -0.15 -0.30 15.32
C ALA A 163 -0.37 -0.34 13.79
N ASN A 164 -1.28 0.50 13.28
CA ASN A 164 -1.51 0.64 11.84
C ASN A 164 -0.27 1.09 11.05
N LYS A 165 0.58 1.94 11.63
CA LYS A 165 1.83 2.35 10.98
C LYS A 165 2.89 1.26 10.96
N VAL A 166 3.00 0.49 12.04
CA VAL A 166 3.90 -0.68 12.08
C VAL A 166 3.45 -1.71 11.04
N LEU A 167 2.15 -2.02 10.96
CA LEU A 167 1.60 -2.96 9.97
C LEU A 167 1.67 -2.45 8.52
N ALA A 168 1.55 -1.15 8.31
CA ALA A 168 1.80 -0.53 7.01
C ALA A 168 3.25 -0.75 6.55
N LEU A 169 4.23 -0.51 7.42
CA LEU A 169 5.63 -0.76 7.10
C LEU A 169 5.88 -2.26 6.86
N TYR A 170 5.28 -3.12 7.69
CA TYR A 170 5.37 -4.57 7.53
C TYR A 170 4.87 -5.03 6.15
N SER A 171 3.70 -4.55 5.74
CA SER A 171 3.02 -5.04 4.52
C SER A 171 3.58 -4.46 3.23
N ARG A 172 3.78 -3.14 3.13
CA ARG A 172 4.18 -2.47 1.88
C ARG A 172 5.57 -1.84 1.92
N GLY A 173 5.98 -1.29 3.07
CA GLY A 173 7.30 -0.67 3.23
C GLY A 173 7.53 0.50 2.27
N GLU A 174 6.57 1.42 2.15
CA GLU A 174 6.76 2.66 1.40
C GLU A 174 7.62 3.65 2.19
N VAL A 175 8.28 4.60 1.52
CA VAL A 175 9.16 5.60 2.17
C VAL A 175 8.47 6.30 3.34
N ARG A 176 7.20 6.70 3.16
CA ARG A 176 6.39 7.35 4.20
C ARG A 176 6.15 6.49 5.44
N ASP A 177 6.14 5.16 5.29
CA ASP A 177 5.92 4.25 6.42
C ASP A 177 7.17 4.17 7.31
N TYR A 178 8.37 4.22 6.72
CA TYR A 178 9.62 4.32 7.48
C TYR A 178 9.68 5.63 8.26
N LEU A 179 9.30 6.75 7.62
CA LEU A 179 9.26 8.06 8.28
C LEU A 179 8.27 8.06 9.44
N ASP A 180 7.08 7.50 9.26
CA ASP A 180 6.06 7.41 10.31
C ASP A 180 6.53 6.58 11.50
N VAL A 181 7.08 5.39 11.23
CA VAL A 181 7.55 4.48 12.27
C VAL A 181 8.77 5.04 13.00
N ASP A 182 9.70 5.68 12.30
CA ASP A 182 10.82 6.36 12.93
C ASP A 182 10.36 7.54 13.80
N ALA A 183 9.43 8.37 13.31
CA ALA A 183 8.85 9.47 14.09
C ALA A 183 8.15 8.97 15.36
N ILE A 184 7.36 7.89 15.27
CA ILE A 184 6.74 7.24 16.44
C ILE A 184 7.79 6.87 17.47
N ARG A 185 8.87 6.20 17.07
CA ARG A 185 9.96 5.79 17.98
C ARG A 185 10.65 6.99 18.61
N GLN A 186 10.89 8.06 17.84
CA GLN A 186 11.52 9.27 18.34
C GLN A 186 10.71 9.99 19.42
N THR A 187 9.38 9.79 19.47
CA THR A 187 8.56 10.35 20.56
C THR A 187 8.92 9.78 21.94
N GLY A 188 9.52 8.58 22.00
CA GLY A 188 9.80 7.85 23.24
C GLY A 188 8.55 7.42 24.02
N ARG A 189 7.35 7.59 23.45
CA ARG A 189 6.07 7.18 24.07
C ARG A 189 5.83 5.67 24.01
N PHE A 190 6.48 5.00 23.06
CA PHE A 190 6.41 3.56 22.84
C PHE A 190 7.82 2.99 22.78
N ASN A 191 8.06 1.90 23.49
CA ASN A 191 9.27 1.11 23.32
C ASN A 191 9.09 0.08 22.18
N ASP A 192 10.21 -0.49 21.74
CA ASP A 192 10.21 -1.41 20.59
C ASP A 192 9.35 -2.67 20.81
N ASP A 193 9.30 -3.20 22.04
CA ASP A 193 8.46 -4.38 22.37
C ASP A 193 6.97 -4.04 22.34
N GLU A 194 6.59 -2.85 22.79
CA GLU A 194 5.21 -2.35 22.70
C GLU A 194 4.76 -2.20 21.24
N LEU A 195 5.63 -1.69 20.37
CA LEU A 195 5.35 -1.56 18.93
C LEU A 195 5.14 -2.91 18.26
N LEU A 196 5.98 -3.90 18.58
CA LEU A 196 5.85 -5.26 18.05
C LEU A 196 4.61 -5.97 18.59
N THR A 197 4.30 -5.78 19.87
CA THR A 197 3.11 -6.36 20.51
C THR A 197 1.83 -5.78 19.91
N ALA A 198 1.75 -4.46 19.76
CA ALA A 198 0.58 -3.80 19.18
C ALA A 198 0.30 -4.25 17.74
N ALA A 199 1.35 -4.49 16.94
CA ALA A 199 1.20 -5.06 15.60
C ALA A 199 0.70 -6.52 15.65
N ALA A 200 1.25 -7.36 16.53
CA ALA A 200 0.88 -8.76 16.67
C ALA A 200 -0.55 -8.97 17.20
N GLU A 201 -1.03 -8.10 18.09
CA GLU A 201 -2.41 -8.13 18.59
C GLU A 201 -3.43 -7.85 17.49
N ARG A 202 -3.04 -7.05 16.49
CA ARG A 202 -3.91 -6.60 15.40
C ARG A 202 -3.87 -7.51 14.18
N ASP A 203 -2.71 -8.08 13.86
CA ASP A 203 -2.53 -9.04 12.76
C ASP A 203 -1.87 -10.33 13.27
N PRO A 204 -2.63 -11.45 13.38
CA PRO A 204 -2.08 -12.75 13.74
C PRO A 204 -1.00 -13.28 12.78
N GLY A 205 -0.89 -12.73 11.56
CA GLY A 205 0.15 -13.02 10.58
C GLY A 205 1.41 -12.13 10.72
N PHE A 206 1.44 -11.23 11.71
CA PHE A 206 2.61 -10.41 11.98
C PHE A 206 3.75 -11.26 12.56
N GLU A 207 4.88 -11.30 11.85
CA GLU A 207 6.07 -12.01 12.29
C GLU A 207 7.21 -11.00 12.58
N PRO A 208 7.66 -10.86 13.85
CA PRO A 208 8.69 -9.88 14.21
C PRO A 208 9.97 -10.01 13.39
N LEU A 209 10.43 -11.24 13.09
CA LEU A 209 11.64 -11.44 12.28
C LEU A 209 11.46 -10.96 10.83
N MET A 210 10.27 -11.12 10.26
CA MET A 210 9.97 -10.61 8.92
C MET A 210 9.86 -9.09 8.93
N PHE A 211 9.26 -8.51 9.97
CA PHE A 211 9.26 -7.07 10.19
C PHE A 211 10.67 -6.49 10.30
N GLY A 212 11.55 -7.14 11.06
CA GLY A 212 12.97 -6.80 11.16
C GLY A 212 13.65 -6.70 9.79
N ARG A 213 13.25 -7.53 8.82
CA ARG A 213 13.78 -7.46 7.45
C ARG A 213 13.16 -6.35 6.63
N GLN A 214 11.85 -6.15 6.76
CA GLN A 214 11.14 -5.05 6.10
C GLN A 214 11.76 -3.71 6.50
N LEU A 215 12.16 -3.54 7.76
CA LEU A 215 12.90 -2.36 8.22
C LEU A 215 14.20 -2.09 7.44
N ARG A 216 14.94 -3.12 6.99
CA ARG A 216 16.15 -2.92 6.15
C ARG A 216 15.84 -2.34 4.79
N GLY A 217 14.60 -2.44 4.34
CA GLY A 217 14.15 -1.84 3.09
C GLY A 217 14.40 -0.33 3.03
N VAL A 218 14.52 0.35 4.18
CA VAL A 218 14.86 1.78 4.29
C VAL A 218 16.18 2.14 3.60
N GLU A 219 17.14 1.23 3.53
CA GLU A 219 18.45 1.45 2.88
C GLU A 219 18.32 1.74 1.38
N ARG A 220 17.17 1.38 0.78
CA ARG A 220 16.88 1.62 -0.64
C ARG A 220 16.20 2.97 -0.89
N ALA A 221 15.78 3.68 0.15
CA ALA A 221 15.20 5.00 0.00
C ALA A 221 16.29 5.98 -0.47
N GLU A 222 15.95 6.80 -1.47
CA GLU A 222 16.83 7.84 -2.01
C GLU A 222 16.38 9.22 -1.53
N PRO A 223 17.28 10.22 -1.43
CA PRO A 223 16.93 11.57 -0.97
C PRO A 223 15.73 12.19 -1.70
N ALA A 224 15.64 12.00 -3.02
CA ALA A 224 14.53 12.49 -3.84
C ALA A 224 13.15 11.95 -3.39
N ALA A 225 13.10 10.78 -2.75
CA ALA A 225 11.86 10.20 -2.25
C ALA A 225 11.39 10.82 -0.92
N VAL A 226 12.26 11.54 -0.20
CA VAL A 226 11.91 12.23 1.04
C VAL A 226 11.76 13.74 0.92
N GLU A 227 12.29 14.34 -0.15
CA GLU A 227 12.14 15.77 -0.47
C GLU A 227 10.67 16.25 -0.41
N PRO A 228 9.65 15.52 -0.91
CA PRO A 228 8.24 15.95 -0.80
C PRO A 228 7.72 16.06 0.63
N TYR A 229 8.40 15.44 1.60
CA TYR A 229 8.08 15.52 3.03
C TYR A 229 8.90 16.59 3.76
N GLY A 230 9.74 17.34 3.05
CA GLY A 230 10.56 18.41 3.60
C GLY A 230 11.84 17.93 4.30
N LEU A 231 12.29 16.70 3.99
CA LEU A 231 13.51 16.12 4.54
C LEU A 231 14.63 16.14 3.49
N ASP A 232 15.87 16.29 3.94
CA ASP A 232 17.05 16.23 3.09
C ASP A 232 17.80 14.88 3.19
N ALA A 233 18.98 14.81 2.55
CA ALA A 233 19.79 13.61 2.53
C ALA A 233 20.37 13.25 3.93
N ASP A 234 20.66 14.25 4.76
CA ASP A 234 21.20 14.03 6.11
C ASP A 234 20.09 13.52 7.05
N ASP A 235 18.88 14.07 6.92
CA ASP A 235 17.69 13.57 7.61
C ASP A 235 17.41 12.10 7.26
N LEU A 236 17.42 11.77 5.97
CA LEU A 236 17.22 10.39 5.50
C LEU A 236 18.31 9.45 6.03
N ALA A 237 19.58 9.87 6.00
CA ALA A 237 20.68 9.07 6.54
C ALA A 237 20.49 8.78 8.03
N ALA A 238 19.96 9.74 8.80
CA ALA A 238 19.66 9.56 10.22
C ALA A 238 18.51 8.56 10.44
N VAL A 239 17.44 8.64 9.64
CA VAL A 239 16.33 7.65 9.66
C VAL A 239 16.84 6.26 9.31
N GLN A 240 17.63 6.14 8.24
CA GLN A 240 18.23 4.88 7.80
C GLN A 240 19.08 4.25 8.90
N ALA A 241 19.92 5.03 9.57
CA ALA A 241 20.74 4.55 10.68
C ALA A 241 19.90 4.02 11.85
N ARG A 242 18.87 4.76 12.29
CA ARG A 242 18.01 4.37 13.42
C ARG A 242 17.18 3.11 13.14
N LEU A 243 16.61 2.98 11.95
CA LEU A 243 15.81 1.83 11.57
C LEU A 243 16.66 0.59 11.25
N THR A 244 17.86 0.78 10.69
CA THR A 244 18.81 -0.32 10.48
C THR A 244 19.32 -0.88 11.81
N LEU A 245 19.60 0.00 12.79
CA LEU A 245 19.95 -0.43 14.14
C LEU A 245 18.82 -1.27 14.77
N TRP A 246 17.57 -0.83 14.62
CA TRP A 246 16.42 -1.57 15.14
C TRP A 246 16.23 -2.92 14.44
N SER A 247 16.38 -2.95 13.12
CA SER A 247 16.40 -4.20 12.35
C SER A 247 17.43 -5.19 12.88
N ALA A 248 18.65 -4.71 13.19
CA ALA A 248 19.70 -5.55 13.75
C ALA A 248 19.40 -6.01 15.18
N GLN A 249 18.62 -5.28 15.97
CA GLN A 249 18.19 -5.74 17.29
C GLN A 249 17.12 -6.85 17.20
N ILE A 250 16.22 -6.74 16.21
CA ILE A 250 15.17 -7.74 15.96
C ILE A 250 15.75 -9.01 15.31
N ASP A 251 16.67 -8.87 14.35
CA ASP A 251 17.37 -9.97 13.67
C ASP A 251 18.91 -9.82 13.80
N PRO A 252 19.47 -10.07 15.00
CA PRO A 252 20.90 -9.83 15.31
C PRO A 252 21.86 -10.76 14.59
N ALA A 253 21.39 -11.91 14.08
CA ALA A 253 22.25 -12.87 13.41
C ALA A 253 22.31 -12.65 11.89
N GLY A 254 21.32 -11.98 11.28
CA GLY A 254 21.08 -12.06 9.83
C GLY A 254 20.92 -13.51 9.31
N ALA A 255 20.92 -14.50 10.21
CA ALA A 255 21.06 -15.93 9.91
C ALA A 255 19.77 -16.50 9.32
N SER A 256 18.64 -15.86 9.61
CA SER A 256 17.37 -16.24 9.02
C SER A 256 17.29 -15.85 7.53
N ALA A 257 18.08 -14.88 7.04
CA ALA A 257 18.18 -14.58 5.61
C ALA A 257 18.91 -15.70 4.84
N ALA A 258 19.87 -16.38 5.46
CA ALA A 258 20.49 -17.58 4.90
C ALA A 258 19.51 -18.76 4.91
N HIS A 259 18.77 -18.96 6.01
CA HIS A 259 17.76 -20.01 6.11
C HIS A 259 16.59 -19.83 5.14
N LEU A 260 16.11 -18.60 4.94
CA LEU A 260 15.01 -18.32 4.00
C LEU A 260 15.48 -18.25 2.54
N ARG A 261 16.73 -17.86 2.25
CA ARG A 261 17.34 -18.10 0.92
C ARG A 261 17.45 -19.59 0.62
N ALA A 262 17.80 -20.41 1.61
CA ALA A 262 17.84 -21.86 1.44
C ALA A 262 16.43 -22.43 1.21
N ALA A 263 15.43 -22.02 2.00
CA ALA A 263 14.04 -22.47 1.83
C ALA A 263 13.44 -22.04 0.48
N ALA A 264 13.64 -20.78 0.06
CA ALA A 264 13.18 -20.29 -1.24
C ALA A 264 13.91 -20.98 -2.42
N HIS A 265 15.19 -21.31 -2.24
CA HIS A 265 15.93 -22.13 -3.21
C HIS A 265 15.31 -23.52 -3.33
N ASP A 266 15.01 -24.17 -2.20
CA ASP A 266 14.40 -25.51 -2.17
C ASP A 266 13.01 -25.53 -2.80
N GLU A 267 12.16 -24.54 -2.53
CA GLU A 267 10.84 -24.42 -3.18
C GLU A 267 10.96 -24.23 -4.70
N LEU A 268 11.90 -23.40 -5.16
CA LEU A 268 12.14 -23.21 -6.59
C LEU A 268 12.62 -24.50 -7.26
N GLN A 269 13.46 -25.29 -6.58
CA GLN A 269 13.90 -26.60 -7.08
C GLN A 269 12.76 -27.61 -7.11
N GLN A 270 11.88 -27.61 -6.10
CA GLN A 270 10.69 -28.46 -6.08
C GLN A 270 9.73 -28.10 -7.22
N ALA A 271 9.46 -26.81 -7.45
CA ALA A 271 8.63 -26.35 -8.55
C ALA A 271 9.22 -26.75 -9.92
N ARG A 272 10.53 -26.57 -10.12
CA ARG A 272 11.23 -27.01 -11.35
C ARG A 272 11.19 -28.52 -11.55
N SER A 273 11.37 -29.30 -10.48
CA SER A 273 11.30 -30.76 -10.56
C SER A 273 9.89 -31.26 -10.90
N THR A 274 8.87 -30.57 -10.40
CA THR A 274 7.46 -30.88 -10.67
C THR A 274 7.11 -30.57 -12.13
N ALA A 275 7.55 -29.41 -12.63
CA ALA A 275 7.39 -29.05 -14.04
C ALA A 275 8.07 -30.07 -14.97
N ALA A 276 9.30 -30.47 -14.68
CA ALA A 276 10.03 -31.46 -15.48
C ALA A 276 9.34 -32.85 -15.51
N ARG A 277 8.71 -33.27 -14.41
CA ARG A 277 7.94 -34.52 -14.35
C ARG A 277 6.66 -34.44 -15.20
N LEU A 278 5.98 -33.31 -15.18
CA LEU A 278 4.79 -33.07 -16.01
C LEU A 278 5.13 -33.08 -17.50
N ASP A 279 6.24 -32.46 -17.91
CA ASP A 279 6.71 -32.46 -19.29
C ASP A 279 7.10 -33.87 -19.77
N ALA A 280 7.78 -34.65 -18.92
CA ALA A 280 8.14 -36.04 -19.22
C ALA A 280 6.90 -36.93 -19.35
N ALA A 281 5.89 -36.75 -18.49
CA ALA A 281 4.62 -37.48 -18.56
C ALA A 281 3.84 -37.15 -19.84
N ASN A 282 3.78 -35.87 -20.22
CA ASN A 282 3.15 -35.43 -21.48
C ASN A 282 3.88 -35.97 -22.71
N THR A 283 5.22 -36.01 -22.67
CA THR A 283 6.04 -36.57 -23.76
C THR A 283 5.84 -38.08 -23.89
N SER A 284 5.72 -38.80 -22.76
CA SER A 284 5.42 -40.22 -22.75
C SER A 284 4.00 -40.52 -23.24
N ALA A 285 3.00 -39.71 -22.87
CA ALA A 285 1.63 -39.84 -23.34
C ALA A 285 1.54 -39.62 -24.86
N ALA A 286 2.19 -38.56 -25.37
CA ALA A 286 2.26 -38.29 -26.81
C ALA A 286 2.97 -39.41 -27.60
N ARG A 287 3.98 -40.06 -27.00
CA ARG A 287 4.67 -41.22 -27.60
C ARG A 287 3.77 -42.46 -27.64
N VAL A 288 2.99 -42.71 -26.59
CA VAL A 288 2.04 -43.84 -26.54
C VAL A 288 0.89 -43.62 -27.53
N GLU A 289 0.38 -42.39 -27.67
CA GLU A 289 -0.63 -42.05 -28.70
C GLU A 289 -0.06 -42.18 -30.11
N SER A 290 1.19 -41.78 -30.35
CA SER A 290 1.87 -41.96 -31.63
C SER A 290 2.11 -43.44 -31.99
N GLU A 291 2.39 -44.31 -31.02
CA GLU A 291 2.57 -45.74 -31.25
C GLU A 291 1.23 -46.47 -31.46
N ALA A 292 0.15 -45.99 -30.85
CA ALA A 292 -1.21 -46.51 -31.06
C ALA A 292 -1.81 -46.15 -32.45
N GLN A 293 -1.31 -45.09 -33.10
CA GLN A 293 -1.80 -44.58 -34.38
C GLN A 293 -1.05 -45.12 -35.62
N LEU A 294 -0.11 -46.06 -35.47
CA LEU A 294 0.55 -46.71 -36.60
C LEU A 294 -0.43 -47.67 -37.31
N PRO A 295 -0.68 -47.53 -38.63
CA PRO A 295 -1.61 -48.40 -39.33
C PRO A 295 -1.07 -49.83 -39.42
N ARG A 296 -1.90 -50.82 -39.05
CA ARG A 296 -1.63 -52.24 -39.37
C ARG A 296 -1.55 -52.37 -40.89
N VAL A 297 -0.36 -52.66 -41.39
CA VAL A 297 -0.12 -52.93 -42.81
C VAL A 297 -0.72 -54.30 -43.15
N ASP A 298 -1.86 -54.31 -43.83
CA ASP A 298 -2.37 -55.50 -44.50
C ASP A 298 -1.48 -55.80 -45.72
N GLU A 299 -0.88 -57.00 -45.76
CA GLU A 299 -0.08 -57.46 -46.89
C GLU A 299 -0.94 -57.67 -48.16
N PRO A 300 -0.50 -57.20 -49.35
CA PRO A 300 -1.25 -57.40 -50.57
C PRO A 300 -0.98 -58.79 -51.17
N ARG A 301 -2.07 -59.54 -51.43
CA ARG A 301 -2.08 -60.72 -52.31
C ARG A 301 -1.53 -60.35 -53.69
N ARG A 302 -0.40 -60.95 -54.09
CA ARG A 302 0.08 -60.97 -55.49
C ARG A 302 -0.07 -62.36 -56.11
N ALA A 303 -0.82 -62.40 -57.20
CA ALA A 303 -0.90 -63.52 -58.13
C ALA A 303 0.49 -63.86 -58.71
N THR A 304 0.83 -65.15 -58.76
CA THR A 304 2.05 -65.64 -59.42
C THR A 304 1.66 -66.35 -60.71
N LEU A 305 2.14 -65.80 -61.82
CA LEU A 305 2.12 -66.38 -63.16
C LEU A 305 3.02 -67.62 -63.23
N GLU A 306 2.54 -68.64 -63.94
CA GLU A 306 3.29 -69.81 -64.35
C GLU A 306 4.58 -69.45 -65.09
N ARG A 307 5.69 -70.09 -64.73
CA ARG A 307 6.73 -70.55 -65.66
C ARG A 307 7.39 -71.79 -65.07
N GLY A 308 7.11 -72.95 -65.65
CA GLY A 308 7.86 -74.16 -65.40
C GLY A 308 9.24 -74.09 -66.06
N SER A 309 10.29 -74.51 -65.35
CA SER A 309 11.42 -75.17 -65.98
C SER A 309 12.12 -76.10 -64.99
N LYS A 310 12.44 -77.30 -65.48
CA LYS A 310 12.96 -78.46 -64.76
C LYS A 310 14.50 -78.42 -64.64
N ARG A 311 14.99 -79.18 -63.65
CA ARG A 311 16.34 -79.80 -63.47
C ARG A 311 17.38 -78.90 -62.76
N ARG A 312 17.76 -79.22 -61.52
CA ARG A 312 18.61 -80.31 -60.96
C ARG A 312 20.10 -79.89 -60.84
N PRO A 313 20.81 -80.39 -59.82
CA PRO A 313 21.80 -79.63 -59.05
C PRO A 313 23.25 -80.05 -59.33
N LEU A 314 24.22 -79.37 -58.70
CA LEU A 314 25.49 -79.86 -58.09
C LEU A 314 26.26 -78.61 -57.59
N SER A 315 26.48 -78.47 -56.26
CA SER A 315 27.77 -78.64 -55.55
C SER A 315 28.97 -78.02 -56.27
N SER A 316 29.83 -77.19 -55.65
CA SER A 316 30.40 -77.25 -54.30
C SER A 316 31.05 -75.91 -54.00
#